data_AF-A0A8K0PYB9-F1
#
_entry.id   AF-A0A8K0PYB9-F1
#
_cell.length_a   1.000
_cell.length_b   1.000
_cell.length_c   1.000
_cell.angle_alpha   90.00
_cell.angle_beta   90.00
_cell.angle_gamma   90.00
#
_symmetry.space_group_name_H-M   'P 1'
#
loop_
_entity.id
_entity.type
_entity.pdbx_description
1 polymer ?
#
loop_
_entity_poly.entity_id
_entity_poly.type
_entity_poly.pdbx_seq_one_letter_code
_entity_poly.pdbx_strand_id
1 'polypeptide(L)'
;MLDFREAFGKMDVVRWPRIKDNERKPILLHLASLEYHYGRVVAANCHSRIWFGQLGAEAISHAGSANCFLKKIFRGFWVPEMVSFMAHQFRSQLNQGVRSGRDPTEHLRQSQRFGEVLEAWELSKEPFNGQQFENLFRNDGASNALVPSLSSRSNKARYDFAEEIYDACVEGTKAAGRAIASKNATWLSILREAIRNTSETDVTAQEWIRGIAKEMADAGIEWVPGCHRERLTSLIVITWSIGLLRMA
;
A
#
# COMPACT_ATOMS: atom_id res chain seq x y z
N MET A 1 13.72 30.27 -2.70
CA MET A 1 13.46 28.86 -3.05
C MET A 1 14.40 28.04 -2.18
N LEU A 2 13.88 27.30 -1.19
CA LEU A 2 14.71 26.48 -0.30
C LEU A 2 15.15 25.25 -1.10
N ASP A 3 16.44 25.21 -1.46
CA ASP A 3 17.05 24.10 -2.16
C ASP A 3 17.50 23.05 -1.13
N PHE A 4 16.87 21.88 -1.16
CA PHE A 4 17.20 20.73 -0.29
C PHE A 4 18.14 19.72 -0.98
N ARG A 5 18.74 20.09 -2.12
CA ARG A 5 19.56 19.16 -2.90
C ARG A 5 20.97 18.97 -2.34
N GLU A 6 21.46 19.91 -1.53
CA GLU A 6 22.78 19.84 -0.89
C GLU A 6 22.72 20.46 0.53
N ALA A 7 22.34 19.67 1.54
CA ALA A 7 22.32 20.15 2.93
C ALA A 7 23.24 19.29 3.81
N PHE A 8 24.50 19.71 3.93
CA PHE A 8 25.46 19.26 4.95
C PHE A 8 25.16 19.83 6.36
N GLY A 9 23.92 20.26 6.61
CA GLY A 9 23.46 20.71 7.92
C GLY A 9 22.74 19.60 8.66
N LYS A 10 23.35 19.04 9.72
CA LYS A 10 22.64 18.14 10.64
C LYS A 10 21.64 18.98 11.45
N MET A 11 20.37 18.61 11.40
CA MET A 11 19.32 19.28 12.18
C MET A 11 19.46 18.89 13.66
N ASP A 12 19.43 19.86 14.58
CA ASP A 12 19.42 19.58 16.02
C ASP A 12 18.03 19.06 16.43
N VAL A 13 17.88 17.74 16.33
CA VAL A 13 16.65 17.01 16.62
C VAL A 13 16.20 17.17 18.09
N VAL A 14 17.12 17.48 19.00
CA VAL A 14 16.83 17.61 20.44
C VAL A 14 16.04 18.89 20.72
N ARG A 15 16.36 19.98 20.00
CA ARG A 15 15.71 21.28 20.16
C ARG A 15 14.50 21.49 19.25
N TRP A 16 14.20 20.54 18.36
CA TRP A 16 13.11 20.68 17.41
C TRP A 16 11.73 20.59 18.10
N PRO A 17 10.77 21.48 17.76
CA PRO A 17 9.40 21.41 18.29
C PRO A 17 8.75 20.05 18.02
N ARG A 18 8.08 19.45 19.01
CA ARG A 18 7.48 18.10 18.89
C ARG A 18 5.99 18.12 19.17
N ILE A 19 5.25 17.25 18.50
CA ILE A 19 3.84 16.96 18.79
C ILE A 19 3.79 16.36 20.20
N LYS A 20 2.81 16.79 21.01
CA LYS A 20 2.61 16.34 22.40
C LYS A 20 2.15 14.88 22.53
N ASP A 21 1.91 14.19 21.43
CA ASP A 21 1.51 12.78 21.42
C ASP A 21 2.66 11.86 21.88
N ASN A 22 2.31 10.65 22.33
CA ASN A 22 3.24 9.64 22.86
C ASN A 22 4.45 9.35 21.93
N GLU A 23 4.36 9.70 20.65
CA GLU A 23 5.40 9.46 19.66
C GLU A 23 6.47 10.57 19.57
N ARG A 24 6.37 11.67 20.35
CA ARG A 24 7.35 12.80 20.40
C ARG A 24 7.84 13.25 19.01
N LYS A 25 6.95 13.25 18.00
CA LYS A 25 7.33 13.47 16.60
C LYS A 25 7.68 14.94 16.36
N PRO A 26 8.85 15.25 15.75
CA PRO A 26 9.17 16.59 15.27
C PRO A 26 8.04 17.17 14.38
N ILE A 27 7.59 18.39 14.69
CA ILE A 27 6.62 19.10 13.85
C ILE A 27 7.34 19.58 12.61
N LEU A 28 7.01 18.97 11.47
CA LEU A 28 7.48 19.42 10.16
C LEU A 28 6.48 20.45 9.63
N LEU A 29 6.79 21.73 9.87
CA LEU A 29 5.93 22.89 9.63
C LEU A 29 5.48 23.10 8.15
N HIS A 30 5.96 22.28 7.21
CA HIS A 30 5.68 22.44 5.78
C HIS A 30 4.93 21.26 5.12
N LEU A 31 4.53 20.22 5.84
CA LEU A 31 3.91 19.05 5.18
C LEU A 31 2.60 19.38 4.47
N ALA A 32 1.70 20.12 5.14
CA ALA A 32 0.43 20.52 4.55
C ALA A 32 0.63 21.44 3.33
N SER A 33 1.60 22.35 3.38
CA SER A 33 1.96 23.20 2.23
C SER A 33 2.57 22.40 1.08
N LEU A 34 3.41 21.41 1.38
CA LEU A 34 3.97 20.50 0.37
C LEU A 34 2.89 19.65 -0.28
N GLU A 35 1.94 19.14 0.51
CA GLU A 35 0.81 18.36 -0.01
C GLU A 35 -0.08 19.23 -0.90
N TYR A 36 -0.36 20.45 -0.48
CA TYR A 36 -1.15 21.41 -1.26
C TYR A 36 -0.50 21.80 -2.59
N HIS A 37 0.80 22.11 -2.61
CA HIS A 37 1.48 22.62 -3.81
C HIS A 37 2.07 21.54 -4.72
N TYR A 38 2.53 20.42 -4.15
CA TYR A 38 3.28 19.39 -4.88
C TYR A 38 2.63 18.01 -4.82
N GLY A 39 1.51 17.88 -4.11
CA GLY A 39 0.75 16.65 -3.97
C GLY A 39 1.25 15.75 -2.84
N ARG A 40 0.36 14.85 -2.40
CA ARG A 40 0.56 13.96 -1.26
C ARG A 40 1.82 13.09 -1.36
N VAL A 41 2.14 12.59 -2.55
CA VAL A 41 3.33 11.75 -2.76
C VAL A 41 4.61 12.52 -2.57
N VAL A 42 4.69 13.77 -3.05
CA VAL A 42 5.88 14.60 -2.87
C VAL A 42 6.02 15.00 -1.42
N ALA A 43 4.91 15.37 -0.76
CA ALA A 43 4.90 15.68 0.66
C ALA A 43 5.37 14.50 1.51
N ALA A 44 4.85 13.30 1.25
CA ALA A 44 5.25 12.08 1.97
C ALA A 44 6.69 11.69 1.69
N ASN A 45 7.17 11.77 0.45
CA ASN A 45 8.58 11.54 0.13
C ASN A 45 9.48 12.53 0.88
N CYS A 46 9.18 13.83 0.85
CA CYS A 46 9.94 14.84 1.57
C CYS A 46 9.89 14.60 3.09
N HIS A 47 8.72 14.27 3.63
CA HIS A 47 8.53 13.92 5.03
C HIS A 47 9.43 12.74 5.42
N SER A 48 9.34 11.62 4.71
CA SER A 48 10.12 10.41 4.97
C SER A 48 11.61 10.63 4.80
N ARG A 49 12.03 11.40 3.80
CA ARG A 49 13.45 11.76 3.61
C ARG A 49 14.01 12.57 4.77
N ILE A 50 13.28 13.57 5.25
CA ILE A 50 13.69 14.35 6.43
C ILE A 50 13.67 13.47 7.68
N TRP A 51 12.65 12.61 7.79
CA TRP A 51 12.46 11.71 8.92
C TRP A 51 13.59 10.69 9.08
N PHE A 52 13.91 9.96 8.01
CA PHE A 52 14.95 8.92 8.00
C PHE A 52 16.36 9.49 7.78
N GLY A 53 16.52 10.50 6.93
CA GLY A 53 17.82 11.06 6.58
C GLY A 53 18.36 12.13 7.54
N GLN A 54 17.49 12.84 8.28
CA GLN A 54 17.91 13.99 9.11
C GLN A 54 17.45 13.91 10.57
N LEU A 55 16.31 13.28 10.85
CA LEU A 55 15.68 13.27 12.18
C LEU A 55 15.89 11.98 12.98
N GLY A 56 16.40 10.91 12.36
CA GLY A 56 16.70 9.63 13.04
C GLY A 56 15.51 9.03 13.80
N ALA A 57 14.28 9.35 13.42
CA ALA A 57 13.14 9.09 14.28
C ALA A 57 12.60 7.68 14.01
N GLU A 58 12.86 6.78 14.97
CA GLU A 58 12.90 5.32 14.84
C GLU A 58 14.08 4.86 13.97
N ALA A 59 15.30 5.01 14.49
CA ALA A 59 16.46 4.31 13.94
C ALA A 59 16.14 2.80 13.93
N ILE A 60 15.86 2.28 12.74
CA ILE A 60 15.69 0.85 12.51
C ILE A 60 17.09 0.25 12.68
N SER A 61 17.37 -0.21 13.89
CA SER A 61 18.70 -0.66 14.33
C SER A 61 18.82 -2.18 14.45
N HIS A 62 17.71 -2.89 14.26
CA HIS A 62 17.62 -4.35 14.31
C HIS A 62 16.30 -4.83 13.72
N ALA A 63 16.21 -6.11 13.34
CA ALA A 63 15.03 -6.73 12.73
C ALA A 63 13.73 -6.53 13.53
N GLY A 64 13.78 -6.48 14.86
CA GLY A 64 12.61 -6.21 15.71
C GLY A 64 11.98 -4.84 15.43
N SER A 65 12.79 -3.79 15.46
CA SER A 65 12.36 -2.43 15.11
C SER A 65 11.86 -2.31 13.66
N ALA A 66 12.46 -3.05 12.73
CA ALA A 66 12.01 -3.11 11.34
C ALA A 66 10.60 -3.69 11.22
N ASN A 67 10.30 -4.79 11.92
CA ASN A 67 8.97 -5.38 11.94
C ASN A 67 7.92 -4.43 12.56
N CYS A 68 8.25 -3.75 13.66
CA CYS A 68 7.35 -2.73 14.23
C CYS A 68 7.06 -1.59 13.25
N PHE A 69 8.07 -1.15 12.50
CA PHE A 69 7.90 -0.15 11.44
C PHE A 69 7.03 -0.68 10.30
N LEU A 70 7.31 -1.87 9.77
CA LEU A 70 6.55 -2.51 8.71
C LEU A 70 5.08 -2.69 9.09
N LYS A 71 4.79 -3.06 10.34
CA LYS A 71 3.43 -3.13 10.88
C LYS A 71 2.67 -1.81 10.72
N LYS A 72 3.33 -0.69 11.05
CA LYS A 72 2.75 0.65 10.90
C LYS A 72 2.56 1.01 9.43
N ILE A 73 3.49 0.62 8.55
CA ILE A 73 3.36 0.84 7.11
C ILE A 73 2.16 0.08 6.54
N PHE A 74 2.06 -1.22 6.81
CA PHE A 74 0.98 -2.03 6.24
C PHE A 74 -0.39 -1.63 6.77
N ARG A 75 -0.55 -1.51 8.09
CA ARG A 75 -1.85 -1.17 8.69
C ARG A 75 -2.22 0.31 8.56
N GLY A 76 -1.23 1.21 8.65
CA GLY A 76 -1.46 2.66 8.66
C GLY A 76 -1.52 3.30 7.29
N PHE A 77 -0.85 2.72 6.28
CA PHE A 77 -0.74 3.33 4.96
C PHE A 77 -1.14 2.38 3.83
N TRP A 78 -0.53 1.19 3.74
CA TRP A 78 -0.77 0.28 2.62
C TRP A 78 -2.25 -0.12 2.53
N VAL A 79 -2.83 -0.66 3.61
CA VAL A 79 -4.24 -1.12 3.60
C VAL A 79 -5.20 0.03 3.23
N PRO A 80 -5.17 1.20 3.90
CA PRO A 80 -6.06 2.31 3.55
C PRO A 80 -5.88 2.82 2.11
N GLU A 81 -4.64 2.96 1.64
CA GLU A 81 -4.37 3.47 0.29
C GLU A 81 -4.81 2.48 -0.79
N MET A 82 -4.64 1.18 -0.54
CA MET A 82 -5.07 0.12 -1.46
C MET A 82 -6.58 -0.04 -1.47
N VAL A 83 -7.25 0.11 -0.32
CA VAL A 83 -8.71 0.20 -0.23
C VAL A 83 -9.21 1.36 -1.08
N SER A 84 -8.70 2.57 -0.85
CA SER A 84 -9.09 3.77 -1.60
C SER A 84 -8.87 3.62 -3.11
N PHE A 85 -7.75 3.01 -3.51
CA PHE A 85 -7.46 2.72 -4.91
C PHE A 85 -8.51 1.79 -5.53
N MET A 86 -8.74 0.62 -4.93
CA MET A 86 -9.68 -0.39 -5.45
C MET A 86 -11.12 0.13 -5.47
N ALA A 87 -11.54 0.76 -4.38
CA ALA A 87 -12.81 1.45 -4.22
C ALA A 87 -13.09 2.45 -5.36
N HIS A 88 -12.09 3.26 -5.71
CA HIS A 88 -12.21 4.20 -6.83
C HIS A 88 -12.32 3.48 -8.17
N GLN A 89 -11.51 2.43 -8.39
CA GLN A 89 -11.56 1.65 -9.63
C GLN A 89 -12.93 0.99 -9.83
N PHE A 90 -13.48 0.37 -8.78
CA PHE A 90 -14.78 -0.29 -8.85
C PHE A 90 -15.92 0.70 -9.12
N ARG A 91 -15.96 1.83 -8.39
CA ARG A 91 -16.96 2.89 -8.67
C ARG A 91 -16.83 3.44 -10.08
N SER A 92 -15.61 3.63 -10.59
CA SER A 92 -15.39 4.08 -11.97
C SER A 92 -15.92 3.07 -12.99
N GLN A 93 -15.68 1.77 -12.78
CA GLN A 93 -16.17 0.71 -13.68
C GLN A 93 -17.70 0.60 -13.68
N LEU A 94 -18.35 0.70 -12.50
CA LEU A 94 -19.81 0.71 -12.38
C LEU A 94 -20.44 1.84 -13.19
N ASN A 95 -19.87 3.04 -13.08
CA ASN A 95 -20.35 4.23 -13.78
C ASN A 95 -20.15 4.17 -15.30
N GLN A 96 -19.17 3.40 -15.78
CA GLN A 96 -18.96 3.17 -17.22
C GLN A 96 -20.04 2.27 -17.83
N GLY A 97 -20.59 1.32 -17.07
CA GLY A 97 -21.67 0.42 -17.51
C GLY A 97 -22.95 1.16 -17.94
N VAL A 98 -23.24 2.32 -17.35
CA VAL A 98 -24.37 3.21 -17.71
C VAL A 98 -24.26 3.69 -19.16
N ARG A 99 -23.04 3.89 -19.66
CA ARG A 99 -22.79 4.43 -21.01
C ARG A 99 -22.81 3.35 -22.11
N SER A 100 -22.84 2.08 -21.72
CA SER A 100 -22.73 0.94 -22.65
C SER A 100 -24.09 0.42 -23.16
N GLY A 101 -25.20 1.12 -22.88
CA GLY A 101 -26.52 0.75 -23.38
C GLY A 101 -27.21 -0.41 -22.64
N ARG A 102 -26.80 -0.70 -21.39
CA ARG A 102 -27.51 -1.67 -20.53
C ARG A 102 -28.88 -1.15 -20.11
N ASP A 103 -29.80 -2.08 -19.83
CA ASP A 103 -31.07 -1.74 -19.18
C ASP A 103 -30.80 -0.89 -17.93
N PRO A 104 -31.28 0.37 -17.89
CA PRO A 104 -31.06 1.28 -16.77
C PRO A 104 -31.54 0.72 -15.43
N THR A 105 -32.60 -0.09 -15.44
CA THR A 105 -33.24 -0.63 -14.24
C THR A 105 -32.41 -1.74 -13.61
N GLU A 106 -31.89 -2.63 -14.45
CA GLU A 106 -31.00 -3.72 -14.02
C GLU A 106 -29.64 -3.16 -13.58
N HIS A 107 -29.12 -2.15 -14.29
CA HIS A 107 -27.89 -1.46 -13.91
C HIS A 107 -28.03 -0.77 -12.54
N LEU A 108 -29.16 -0.08 -12.27
CA LEU A 108 -29.39 0.57 -10.98
C LEU A 108 -29.45 -0.44 -9.83
N ARG A 109 -30.16 -1.55 -10.01
CA ARG A 109 -30.24 -2.63 -9.02
C ARG A 109 -28.88 -3.27 -8.76
N GLN A 110 -28.10 -3.50 -9.83
CA GLN A 110 -26.75 -4.03 -9.72
C GLN A 110 -25.82 -3.05 -8.98
N SER A 111 -25.91 -1.76 -9.30
CA SER A 111 -25.10 -0.71 -8.67
C SER A 111 -25.42 -0.55 -7.19
N GLN A 112 -26.68 -0.66 -6.78
CA GLN A 112 -27.07 -0.60 -5.36
C GLN A 112 -26.53 -1.80 -4.59
N ARG A 113 -26.75 -3.03 -5.09
CA ARG A 113 -26.25 -4.26 -4.44
C ARG A 113 -24.74 -4.27 -4.30
N PHE A 114 -24.03 -3.92 -5.38
CA PHE A 114 -22.57 -3.86 -5.34
C PHE A 114 -22.08 -2.70 -4.46
N GLY A 115 -22.80 -1.58 -4.41
CA GLY A 115 -22.52 -0.46 -3.52
C GLY A 115 -22.52 -0.86 -2.05
N GLU A 116 -23.52 -1.60 -1.60
CA GLU A 116 -23.60 -2.11 -0.22
C GLU A 116 -22.44 -3.04 0.13
N VAL A 117 -22.11 -3.97 -0.78
CA VAL A 117 -20.96 -4.89 -0.59
C VAL A 117 -19.64 -4.12 -0.55
N LEU A 118 -19.48 -3.12 -1.41
CA LEU A 118 -18.27 -2.29 -1.46
C LEU A 118 -18.12 -1.44 -0.19
N GLU A 119 -19.20 -0.84 0.31
CA GLU A 119 -19.17 -0.07 1.55
C GLU A 119 -18.84 -0.96 2.76
N ALA A 120 -19.42 -2.15 2.85
CA ALA A 120 -19.09 -3.11 3.90
C ALA A 120 -17.61 -3.54 3.83
N TRP A 121 -17.07 -3.70 2.62
CA TRP A 121 -15.66 -4.02 2.40
C TRP A 121 -14.73 -2.88 2.83
N GLU A 122 -15.05 -1.63 2.48
CA GLU A 122 -14.26 -0.44 2.85
C GLU A 122 -14.17 -0.23 4.37
N LEU A 123 -15.22 -0.62 5.10
CA LEU A 123 -15.29 -0.54 6.56
C LEU A 123 -14.70 -1.77 7.26
N SER A 124 -14.31 -2.80 6.52
CA SER A 124 -13.70 -4.01 7.07
C SER A 124 -12.35 -3.72 7.72
N LYS A 125 -12.07 -4.40 8.84
CA LYS A 125 -10.74 -4.37 9.47
C LYS A 125 -9.68 -5.11 8.65
N GLU A 126 -10.11 -6.09 7.86
CA GLU A 126 -9.25 -6.95 7.05
C GLU A 126 -9.82 -7.05 5.62
N PRO A 127 -9.76 -5.97 4.84
CA PRO A 127 -10.36 -5.92 3.51
C PRO A 127 -9.69 -6.89 2.53
N PHE A 128 -8.41 -7.23 2.73
CA PHE A 128 -7.65 -8.09 1.83
C PHE A 128 -7.60 -9.56 2.26
N ASN A 129 -8.51 -10.01 3.14
CA ASN A 129 -8.61 -11.43 3.46
C ASN A 129 -9.42 -12.21 2.40
N GLY A 130 -9.32 -13.53 2.41
CA GLY A 130 -9.97 -14.41 1.44
C GLY A 130 -11.49 -14.41 1.56
N GLN A 131 -12.06 -14.22 2.75
CA GLN A 131 -13.52 -14.11 2.90
C GLN A 131 -14.07 -12.86 2.21
N GLN A 132 -13.37 -11.73 2.35
CA GLN A 132 -13.71 -10.47 1.69
C GLN A 132 -13.48 -10.52 0.18
N PHE A 133 -12.44 -11.26 -0.26
CA PHE A 133 -12.27 -11.59 -1.68
C PHE A 133 -13.52 -12.29 -2.22
N GLU A 134 -13.93 -13.39 -1.57
CA GLU A 134 -15.11 -14.12 -1.99
C GLU A 134 -16.35 -13.23 -1.96
N ASN A 135 -16.55 -12.37 -0.95
CA ASN A 135 -17.70 -11.47 -0.89
C ASN A 135 -17.71 -10.44 -2.04
N LEU A 136 -16.57 -9.84 -2.37
CA LEU A 136 -16.45 -8.85 -3.43
C LEU A 136 -16.63 -9.46 -4.83
N PHE A 137 -16.14 -10.67 -5.02
CA PHE A 137 -16.06 -11.32 -6.33
C PHE A 137 -17.04 -12.51 -6.47
N ARG A 138 -17.94 -12.74 -5.50
CA ARG A 138 -18.95 -13.81 -5.56
C ARG A 138 -19.80 -13.59 -6.79
N ASN A 139 -19.81 -14.61 -7.63
CA ASN A 139 -20.47 -14.63 -8.92
C ASN A 139 -21.96 -14.96 -8.73
N ASP A 140 -22.74 -14.02 -8.18
CA ASP A 140 -24.19 -14.16 -8.02
C ASP A 140 -24.92 -13.97 -9.36
N GLY A 141 -24.57 -14.77 -10.38
CA GLY A 141 -25.30 -14.97 -11.64
C GLY A 141 -25.60 -13.75 -12.51
N ALA A 142 -25.31 -12.54 -12.03
CA ALA A 142 -25.70 -11.28 -12.62
C ALA A 142 -24.43 -10.53 -13.02
N SER A 143 -24.14 -10.61 -14.31
CA SER A 143 -23.29 -9.68 -15.04
C SER A 143 -21.79 -10.01 -15.10
N ASN A 144 -21.38 -10.46 -16.29
CA ASN A 144 -20.00 -10.53 -16.82
C ASN A 144 -19.31 -9.15 -16.94
N ALA A 145 -19.49 -8.24 -15.97
CA ALA A 145 -19.18 -6.82 -16.12
C ALA A 145 -18.07 -6.30 -15.21
N LEU A 146 -17.97 -6.89 -14.01
CA LEU A 146 -17.11 -6.38 -12.93
C LEU A 146 -16.13 -7.42 -12.45
N VAL A 147 -16.13 -8.60 -13.08
CA VAL A 147 -15.21 -9.68 -12.70
C VAL A 147 -13.84 -9.26 -13.23
N PRO A 148 -12.83 -9.02 -12.38
CA PRO A 148 -11.44 -9.02 -12.83
C PRO A 148 -11.25 -10.26 -13.68
N SER A 149 -10.39 -10.24 -14.69
CA SER A 149 -10.05 -11.48 -15.37
C SER A 149 -9.48 -12.42 -14.30
N LEU A 150 -10.27 -13.38 -13.81
CA LEU A 150 -9.91 -14.34 -12.76
C LEU A 150 -8.69 -15.18 -13.16
N SER A 151 -8.26 -15.07 -14.43
CA SER A 151 -6.99 -15.53 -14.97
C SER A 151 -5.82 -14.61 -14.58
N SER A 152 -5.44 -14.65 -13.31
CA SER A 152 -4.03 -14.78 -12.95
C SER A 152 -3.92 -15.30 -11.52
N ARG A 153 -4.40 -16.53 -11.28
CA ARG A 153 -4.00 -17.30 -10.10
C ARG A 153 -2.48 -17.47 -10.20
N SER A 154 -1.77 -16.55 -9.56
CA SER A 154 -0.33 -16.51 -9.59
C SER A 154 0.20 -17.64 -8.72
N ASN A 155 1.14 -18.43 -9.24
CA ASN A 155 1.89 -19.38 -8.41
C ASN A 155 2.88 -18.68 -7.48
N LYS A 156 2.93 -17.34 -7.49
CA LYS A 156 3.80 -16.57 -6.60
C LYS A 156 3.40 -16.82 -5.15
N ALA A 157 4.37 -17.10 -4.30
CA ALA A 157 4.20 -17.08 -2.86
C ALA A 157 4.11 -15.62 -2.37
N ARG A 158 3.59 -15.43 -1.15
CA ARG A 158 3.64 -14.13 -0.47
C ARG A 158 5.08 -13.61 -0.35
N TYR A 159 6.04 -14.53 -0.22
CA TYR A 159 7.46 -14.22 -0.16
C TYR A 159 7.99 -13.62 -1.46
N ASP A 160 7.61 -14.16 -2.62
CA ASP A 160 8.02 -13.63 -3.93
C ASP A 160 7.50 -12.19 -4.13
N PHE A 161 6.28 -11.91 -3.67
CA PHE A 161 5.75 -10.56 -3.70
C PHE A 161 6.46 -9.61 -2.70
N ALA A 162 6.92 -10.13 -1.57
CA ALA A 162 7.72 -9.36 -0.62
C ALA A 162 9.10 -9.01 -1.20
N GLU A 163 9.70 -9.92 -1.97
CA GLU A 163 10.93 -9.68 -2.72
C GLU A 163 10.72 -8.58 -3.78
N GLU A 164 9.63 -8.65 -4.55
CA GLU A 164 9.27 -7.58 -5.51
C GLU A 164 9.11 -6.20 -4.87
N ILE A 165 8.51 -6.13 -3.68
CA ILE A 165 8.40 -4.87 -2.92
C ILE A 165 9.79 -4.37 -2.51
N TYR A 166 10.63 -5.27 -1.99
CA TYR A 166 11.99 -4.92 -1.55
C TYR A 166 12.83 -4.40 -2.72
N ASP A 167 12.85 -5.11 -3.85
CA ASP A 167 13.59 -4.72 -5.04
C ASP A 167 13.10 -3.38 -5.59
N ALA A 168 11.79 -3.15 -5.61
CA ALA A 168 11.21 -1.86 -6.02
C ALA A 168 11.62 -0.69 -5.10
N CYS A 169 11.95 -0.97 -3.83
CA CYS A 169 12.51 0.02 -2.90
C CYS A 169 14.01 0.25 -3.14
N VAL A 170 14.78 -0.80 -3.37
CA VAL A 170 16.24 -0.71 -3.56
C VAL A 170 16.57 -0.09 -4.93
N GLU A 171 16.15 -0.74 -6.02
CA GLU A 171 16.52 -0.38 -7.39
C GLU A 171 15.97 0.99 -7.81
N GLY A 172 14.85 1.41 -7.23
CA GLY A 172 14.26 2.72 -7.47
C GLY A 172 13.71 2.93 -8.87
N THR A 173 13.57 1.87 -9.68
CA THR A 173 12.99 2.00 -11.02
C THR A 173 11.53 2.46 -10.92
N LYS A 174 11.16 3.45 -11.75
CA LYS A 174 9.79 3.97 -11.78
C LYS A 174 8.79 2.89 -12.23
N ALA A 175 9.23 1.88 -12.98
CA ALA A 175 8.40 0.80 -13.48
C ALA A 175 8.01 -0.18 -12.35
N ALA A 176 8.99 -0.69 -11.58
CA ALA A 176 8.73 -1.62 -10.48
C ALA A 176 7.78 -1.02 -9.44
N GLY A 177 7.99 0.25 -9.06
CA GLY A 177 7.12 0.94 -8.11
C GLY A 177 5.67 1.13 -8.62
N ARG A 178 5.46 1.33 -9.93
CA ARG A 178 4.11 1.47 -10.51
C ARG A 178 3.37 0.15 -10.61
N ALA A 179 4.08 -0.97 -10.66
CA ALA A 179 3.48 -2.30 -10.69
C ALA A 179 2.85 -2.66 -9.35
N ILE A 180 3.44 -2.21 -8.24
CA ILE A 180 3.04 -2.59 -6.87
C ILE A 180 2.25 -1.51 -6.12
N ALA A 181 2.36 -0.25 -6.53
CA ALA A 181 1.74 0.87 -5.83
C ALA A 181 0.97 1.80 -6.78
N SER A 182 -0.14 2.36 -6.27
CA SER A 182 -0.90 3.36 -7.01
C SER A 182 -0.08 4.64 -7.20
N LYS A 183 -0.42 5.45 -8.21
CA LYS A 183 0.30 6.70 -8.53
C LYS A 183 0.42 7.64 -7.32
N ASN A 184 -0.58 7.62 -6.43
CA ASN A 184 -0.67 8.52 -5.28
C ASN A 184 -0.26 7.85 -3.95
N ALA A 185 0.26 6.62 -4.00
CA ALA A 185 0.62 5.87 -2.82
C ALA A 185 1.83 6.48 -2.11
N THR A 186 1.72 6.65 -0.79
CA THR A 186 2.80 7.15 0.05
C THR A 186 3.57 6.03 0.72
N TRP A 187 2.94 4.87 0.98
CA TRP A 187 3.54 3.76 1.72
C TRP A 187 4.87 3.30 1.11
N LEU A 188 4.94 3.19 -0.22
CA LEU A 188 6.13 2.70 -0.93
C LEU A 188 7.29 3.70 -0.82
N SER A 189 6.97 4.99 -0.83
CA SER A 189 7.93 6.06 -0.65
C SER A 189 8.49 6.06 0.77
N ILE A 190 7.63 5.90 1.77
CA ILE A 190 8.04 5.82 3.18
C ILE A 190 8.92 4.59 3.42
N LEU A 191 8.52 3.43 2.90
CA LEU A 191 9.28 2.17 3.02
C LEU A 191 10.63 2.24 2.31
N ARG A 192 10.67 2.83 1.11
CA ARG A 192 11.91 3.03 0.34
C ARG A 192 12.93 3.83 1.12
N GLU A 193 12.51 4.95 1.71
CA GLU A 193 13.41 5.78 2.51
C GLU A 193 13.88 5.06 3.77
N ALA A 194 13.03 4.26 4.40
CA ALA A 194 13.44 3.43 5.55
C ALA A 194 14.55 2.44 5.15
N ILE A 195 14.31 1.62 4.11
CA ILE A 195 15.28 0.60 3.65
C ILE A 195 16.61 1.25 3.25
N ARG A 196 16.59 2.38 2.54
CA ARG A 196 17.81 3.05 2.06
C ARG A 196 18.63 3.72 3.14
N ASN A 197 18.03 4.07 4.28
CA ASN A 197 18.71 4.73 5.40
C ASN A 197 19.01 3.75 6.55
N THR A 198 18.70 2.46 6.39
CA THR A 198 19.08 1.40 7.33
C THR A 198 20.35 0.71 6.87
N SER A 199 21.32 0.53 7.78
CA SER A 199 22.54 -0.20 7.49
C SER A 199 22.27 -1.68 7.30
N GLU A 200 22.98 -2.34 6.38
CA GLU A 200 22.90 -3.79 6.19
C GLU A 200 23.38 -4.57 7.43
N THR A 201 24.21 -3.95 8.27
CA THR A 201 24.61 -4.49 9.58
C THR A 201 23.47 -4.55 10.59
N ASP A 202 22.47 -3.69 10.42
CA ASP A 202 21.34 -3.53 11.35
C ASP A 202 20.17 -4.40 10.90
N VAL A 203 19.88 -4.38 9.59
CA VAL A 203 18.83 -5.21 8.97
C VAL A 203 19.27 -5.63 7.58
N THR A 204 19.42 -6.93 7.40
CA THR A 204 19.76 -7.54 6.11
C THR A 204 18.59 -7.49 5.12
N ALA A 205 18.88 -7.62 3.82
CA ALA A 205 17.85 -7.76 2.79
C ALA A 205 16.84 -8.87 3.10
N GLN A 206 17.34 -10.02 3.57
CA GLN A 206 16.52 -11.17 3.93
C GLN A 206 15.60 -10.89 5.12
N GLU A 207 16.05 -10.13 6.11
CA GLU A 207 15.21 -9.72 7.23
C GLU A 207 14.11 -8.74 6.81
N TRP A 208 14.41 -7.83 5.88
CA TRP A 208 13.40 -6.96 5.26
C TRP A 208 12.33 -7.76 4.52
N ILE A 209 12.74 -8.68 3.63
CA ILE A 209 11.80 -9.49 2.84
C ILE A 209 10.93 -10.36 3.76
N ARG A 210 11.53 -11.04 4.75
CA ARG A 210 10.78 -11.84 5.73
C ARG A 210 9.83 -10.98 6.55
N GLY A 211 10.28 -9.80 6.99
CA GLY A 211 9.44 -8.87 7.74
C GLY A 211 8.25 -8.39 6.91
N ILE A 212 8.46 -8.06 5.63
CA ILE A 212 7.39 -7.65 4.71
C ILE A 212 6.36 -8.79 4.58
N ALA A 213 6.81 -10.01 4.28
CA ALA A 213 5.92 -11.16 4.14
C ALA A 213 5.15 -11.47 5.43
N LYS A 214 5.80 -11.34 6.59
CA LYS A 214 5.19 -11.53 7.90
C LYS A 214 4.14 -10.47 8.19
N GLU A 215 4.46 -9.19 8.09
CA GLU A 215 3.54 -8.11 8.43
C GLU A 215 2.36 -8.03 7.45
N MET A 216 2.53 -8.49 6.21
CA MET A 216 1.41 -8.72 5.30
C MET A 216 0.45 -9.80 5.81
N ALA A 217 0.98 -10.92 6.30
CA ALA A 217 0.17 -11.99 6.90
C ALA A 217 -0.52 -11.51 8.19
N ASP A 218 0.21 -10.80 9.07
CA ASP A 218 -0.33 -10.23 10.32
C ASP A 218 -1.37 -9.13 10.08
N ALA A 219 -1.38 -8.52 8.88
CA ALA A 219 -2.41 -7.58 8.44
C ALA A 219 -3.62 -8.27 7.77
N GLY A 220 -3.65 -9.61 7.72
CA GLY A 220 -4.74 -10.37 7.10
C GLY A 220 -4.76 -10.24 5.57
N ILE A 221 -3.63 -9.91 4.95
CA ILE A 221 -3.53 -9.79 3.50
C ILE A 221 -3.33 -11.20 2.93
N GLU A 222 -4.30 -11.64 2.12
CA GLU A 222 -4.32 -12.93 1.42
C GLU A 222 -4.39 -12.77 -0.10
N TRP A 223 -4.77 -11.58 -0.57
CA TRP A 223 -4.77 -11.21 -1.97
C TRP A 223 -4.40 -9.75 -2.18
N VAL A 224 -3.89 -9.42 -3.35
CA VAL A 224 -3.53 -8.05 -3.76
C VAL A 224 -3.90 -7.80 -5.22
N PRO A 225 -4.17 -6.54 -5.60
CA PRO A 225 -4.28 -6.18 -7.01
C PRO A 225 -2.96 -6.45 -7.73
N GLY A 226 -3.05 -7.02 -8.92
CA GLY A 226 -1.90 -7.32 -9.78
C GLY A 226 -1.50 -6.13 -10.65
N CYS A 227 -0.60 -6.38 -11.58
CA CYS A 227 -0.17 -5.37 -12.55
C CYS A 227 -0.41 -5.81 -13.99
N HIS A 228 -0.72 -4.84 -14.85
CA HIS A 228 -0.78 -5.00 -16.30
C HIS A 228 -0.04 -3.84 -16.95
N ARG A 229 0.88 -4.14 -17.89
CA ARG A 229 1.75 -3.14 -18.54
C ARG A 229 2.45 -2.24 -17.51
N GLU A 230 3.06 -2.86 -16.50
CA GLU A 230 3.82 -2.20 -15.43
C GLU A 230 2.99 -1.23 -14.56
N ARG A 231 1.66 -1.39 -14.52
CA ARG A 231 0.77 -0.57 -13.71
C ARG A 231 -0.16 -1.43 -12.89
N LEU A 232 -0.27 -1.09 -11.62
CA LEU A 232 -1.27 -1.64 -10.70
C LEU A 232 -2.68 -1.52 -11.32
N THR A 233 -3.44 -2.61 -11.27
CA THR A 233 -4.78 -2.70 -11.87
C THR A 233 -5.73 -3.48 -10.96
N SER A 234 -7.01 -3.11 -10.97
CA SER A 234 -8.07 -3.88 -10.31
C SER A 234 -8.54 -5.09 -11.14
N LEU A 235 -8.10 -5.18 -12.40
CA LEU A 235 -8.52 -6.23 -13.35
C LEU A 235 -7.77 -7.54 -13.19
N ILE A 236 -6.66 -7.52 -12.45
CA ILE A 236 -5.85 -8.70 -12.15
C ILE A 236 -5.77 -8.76 -10.63
N VAL A 237 -5.97 -9.95 -10.06
CA VAL A 237 -5.79 -10.18 -8.63
C VAL A 237 -4.81 -11.32 -8.45
N ILE A 238 -3.85 -11.11 -7.56
CA ILE A 238 -2.91 -12.12 -7.09
C ILE A 238 -3.46 -12.65 -5.78
N THR A 239 -3.77 -13.94 -5.73
CA THR A 239 -4.15 -14.66 -4.51
C THR A 239 -3.04 -15.63 -4.16
N TRP A 240 -2.64 -15.71 -2.89
CA TRP A 240 -1.68 -16.72 -2.47
C TRP A 240 -2.42 -17.98 -2.03
N SER A 241 -2.02 -19.15 -2.54
CA SER A 241 -2.49 -20.39 -1.95
C SER A 241 -1.99 -20.46 -0.51
N ILE A 242 -2.92 -20.58 0.44
CA ILE A 242 -2.60 -21.09 1.77
C ILE A 242 -2.04 -22.49 1.54
N GLY A 243 -0.71 -22.61 1.51
CA GLY A 243 -0.07 -23.89 1.71
C GLY A 243 -0.66 -24.46 2.99
N LEU A 244 -1.28 -25.63 2.88
CA LEU A 244 -1.82 -26.43 3.97
C LEU A 244 -0.83 -26.51 5.14
N LEU A 245 -0.94 -25.56 6.06
CA LEU A 245 -0.46 -25.66 7.43
C LEU A 245 -1.62 -25.28 8.35
N ARG A 246 -2.76 -25.94 8.13
CA ARG A 246 -3.64 -26.33 9.23
C ARG A 246 -3.22 -27.72 9.66
N MET A 247 -2.51 -27.77 10.79
CA MET A 247 -2.47 -28.84 11.77
C MET A 247 -2.35 -30.29 11.25
N ALA A 248 -1.16 -30.85 11.46
CA ALA A 248 -0.99 -32.10 12.19
C ALA A 248 0.14 -31.89 13.20
#